data_AF-A0A3B0XFW4-F1
#
_entry.id   AF-A0A3B0XFW4-F1
#
_cell.length_a   1.000
_cell.length_b   1.000
_cell.length_c   1.000
_cell.angle_alpha   90.00
_cell.angle_beta   90.00
_cell.angle_gamma   90.00
#
_symmetry.space_group_name_H-M   'P 1'
#
loop_
_entity.id
_entity.type
_entity.pdbx_description
1 polymer ?
#
loop_
_entity_poly.entity_id
_entity_poly.type
_entity_poly.pdbx_seq_one_letter_code
_entity_poly.pdbx_strand_id
1 'polypeptide(L)'
;MKSRKPCYWPWHTIVIAWDGKVSPCCRHGDFELGNAIQNDTHSIWAGAAYLNLRTPFTGKTYGEEMNLHCRECMGISIEEPTNAGLKVSMNNSNI
;
A
#
# COMPACT_ATOMS: atom_id res chain seq x y z
N MET A 1 22.33 -9.17 1.49
CA MET A 1 20.98 -8.93 2.05
C MET A 1 20.48 -7.58 1.52
N LYS A 2 19.42 -7.53 0.71
CA LYS A 2 18.83 -6.25 0.25
C LYS A 2 18.31 -5.50 1.48
N SER A 3 18.67 -4.22 1.63
CA SER A 3 18.23 -3.38 2.75
C SER A 3 16.71 -3.15 2.66
N ARG A 4 15.96 -3.55 3.69
CA ARG A 4 14.53 -3.26 3.80
C ARG A 4 14.37 -1.81 4.24
N LYS A 5 13.62 -1.00 3.50
CA LYS A 5 13.30 0.37 3.89
C LYS A 5 12.05 0.34 4.78
N PRO A 6 12.10 0.85 6.01
CA PRO A 6 10.92 0.88 6.85
C PRO A 6 9.97 2.01 6.41
N CYS A 7 8.67 1.80 6.61
CA CYS A 7 7.65 2.83 6.55
C CYS A 7 6.81 2.72 7.82
N TYR A 8 6.75 3.80 8.62
CA TYR A 8 6.11 3.76 9.94
C TYR A 8 4.69 4.35 9.93
N TRP A 9 4.31 5.04 8.84
CA TRP A 9 3.01 5.71 8.74
C TRP A 9 1.81 4.85 9.11
N PRO A 10 1.69 3.58 8.62
CA PRO A 10 0.54 2.74 8.96
C PRO A 10 0.39 2.42 10.46
N TRP A 11 1.40 2.66 11.30
CA TRP A 11 1.37 2.44 12.76
C TRP A 11 1.28 3.72 13.59
N HIS A 12 1.42 4.90 12.98
CA HIS A 12 1.47 6.17 13.72
C HIS A 12 0.43 7.18 13.27
N THR A 13 -0.27 6.95 12.16
CA THR A 13 -1.16 7.96 11.59
C THR A 13 -2.39 7.34 10.95
N ILE A 14 -3.54 7.96 11.24
CA ILE A 14 -4.77 7.85 10.47
C ILE A 14 -4.98 9.20 9.77
N VAL A 15 -5.29 9.16 8.48
CA VAL A 15 -5.79 10.32 7.73
C VAL A 15 -7.26 10.07 7.43
N ILE A 16 -8.11 11.04 7.76
CA ILE A 16 -9.55 10.99 7.51
C ILE A 16 -9.86 12.08 6.48
N ALA A 17 -10.37 11.66 5.32
CA ALA A 17 -10.82 12.57 4.28
C ALA A 17 -12.16 13.23 4.67
N TRP A 18 -12.56 14.26 3.93
CA TRP A 18 -13.78 15.04 4.21
C TRP A 18 -15.07 14.21 4.16
N ASP A 19 -15.08 13.11 3.39
CA ASP A 19 -16.19 12.16 3.25
C ASP A 19 -16.10 10.99 4.25
N GLY A 20 -15.15 11.06 5.19
CA GLY A 20 -14.91 10.03 6.18
C GLY A 20 -13.99 8.89 5.73
N LYS A 21 -13.55 8.82 4.46
CA LYS A 21 -12.66 7.75 3.99
C LYS A 21 -11.35 7.77 4.79
N VAL A 22 -10.92 6.61 5.27
CA VAL A 22 -9.70 6.46 6.08
C VAL A 22 -8.53 6.02 5.21
N SER A 23 -7.37 6.66 5.39
CA SER A 23 -6.10 6.34 4.75
C SER A 23 -4.97 6.16 5.79
N PRO A 24 -3.93 5.37 5.49
CA PRO A 24 -2.86 5.03 6.43
C PRO A 24 -1.68 6.03 6.41
N CYS A 25 -1.69 6.98 5.48
CA CYS A 25 -0.68 8.02 5.33
C CYS A 25 -1.25 9.20 4.53
N CYS A 26 -0.46 10.28 4.37
CA CYS A 26 -0.86 11.49 3.64
C CYS A 26 -1.00 11.29 2.12
N ARG A 27 -0.58 10.14 1.58
CA ARG A 27 -0.68 9.87 0.15
C ARG A 27 -2.08 9.38 -0.18
N HIS A 28 -2.76 10.13 -1.04
CA HIS A 28 -4.06 9.72 -1.57
C HIS A 28 -3.88 8.48 -2.45
N GLY A 29 -4.75 7.50 -2.22
CA GLY A 29 -4.79 6.24 -2.95
C GLY A 29 -6.04 5.47 -2.52
N ASP A 30 -6.37 4.42 -3.25
CA ASP A 30 -7.50 3.56 -2.89
C ASP A 30 -7.08 2.56 -1.81
N PHE A 31 -7.09 3.08 -0.59
CA PHE A 31 -6.96 2.30 0.63
C PHE A 31 -8.36 1.97 1.17
N GLU A 32 -8.75 0.70 1.07
CA GLU A 32 -10.03 0.20 1.60
C GLU A 32 -9.91 -0.11 3.11
N LEU A 33 -9.68 0.94 3.92
CA LEU A 33 -9.46 0.78 5.36
C LEU A 33 -10.72 1.01 6.20
N GLY A 34 -11.70 1.72 5.67
CA GLY A 34 -12.97 2.01 6.32
C GLY A 34 -13.40 3.47 6.18
N ASN A 35 -14.49 3.81 6.87
CA ASN A 35 -15.05 5.16 6.89
C ASN A 35 -15.37 5.59 8.34
N ALA A 36 -14.81 6.72 8.77
CA ALA A 36 -14.92 7.24 10.13
C ALA A 36 -16.27 7.90 10.46
N ILE A 37 -17.13 8.16 9.46
CA ILE A 37 -18.52 8.56 9.67
C ILE A 37 -19.37 7.34 10.07
N GLN A 38 -18.98 6.14 9.60
CA GLN A 38 -19.74 4.90 9.80
C GLN A 38 -19.26 4.06 10.99
N ASN A 39 -17.96 4.07 11.28
CA ASN A 39 -17.34 3.23 12.30
C ASN A 39 -16.40 4.04 13.19
N ASP A 40 -16.25 3.58 14.44
CA ASP A 40 -15.27 4.13 15.36
C ASP A 40 -13.83 3.99 14.81
N THR A 41 -13.03 5.04 14.98
CA THR A 41 -11.65 5.10 14.43
C THR A 41 -10.72 4.06 15.03
N HIS A 42 -10.91 3.67 16.29
CA HIS A 42 -10.12 2.61 16.92
C HIS A 42 -10.51 1.24 16.37
N SER A 43 -11.80 0.97 16.15
CA SER A 43 -12.27 -0.25 15.47
C SER A 43 -11.71 -0.37 14.05
N ILE A 44 -11.64 0.74 13.30
CA ILE A 44 -11.00 0.77 11.98
C ILE A 44 -9.50 0.44 12.11
N TRP A 45 -8.79 1.12 13.01
CA TRP A 45 -7.34 0.98 13.21
C TRP A 45 -6.88 -0.42 13.63
N ALA A 46 -7.66 -1.06 14.50
CA ALA A 46 -7.43 -2.42 14.98
C ALA A 46 -8.05 -3.49 14.06
N GLY A 47 -8.78 -3.07 13.03
CA GLY A 47 -9.51 -3.94 12.12
C GLY A 47 -8.63 -4.72 11.16
N ALA A 48 -9.24 -5.74 10.55
CA ALA A 48 -8.56 -6.64 9.61
C ALA A 48 -7.94 -5.91 8.41
N ALA A 49 -8.58 -4.85 7.91
CA ALA A 49 -8.06 -4.07 6.78
C ALA A 49 -6.69 -3.45 7.09
N TYR A 50 -6.54 -2.84 8.27
CA TYR A 50 -5.25 -2.29 8.73
C TYR A 50 -4.23 -3.38 9.03
N LEU A 51 -4.65 -4.51 9.61
CA LEU A 51 -3.76 -5.65 9.85
C LEU A 51 -3.18 -6.21 8.54
N ASN A 52 -4.05 -6.40 7.54
CA ASN A 52 -3.68 -6.89 6.21
C ASN A 52 -2.74 -5.90 5.50
N LEU A 53 -3.00 -4.59 5.61
CA LEU A 53 -2.10 -3.56 5.09
C LEU A 53 -0.71 -3.64 5.74
N ARG A 54 -0.64 -3.80 7.07
CA ARG A 54 0.61 -3.78 7.85
C ARG A 54 1.45 -5.04 7.71
N THR A 55 0.83 -6.20 7.50
CA THR A 55 1.48 -7.52 7.54
C THR A 55 2.69 -7.65 6.61
N PRO A 56 2.62 -7.22 5.33
CA PRO A 56 3.75 -7.37 4.42
C PRO A 56 5.00 -6.57 4.83
N PHE A 57 4.86 -5.47 5.58
CA PHE A 57 6.00 -4.64 5.98
C PHE A 57 6.95 -5.33 6.96
N THR A 58 6.44 -6.26 7.78
CA THR A 58 7.24 -6.98 8.79
C THR A 58 7.43 -8.46 8.43
N GLY A 59 6.67 -8.97 7.46
CA GLY A 59 6.64 -10.39 7.09
C GLY A 59 7.73 -10.85 6.12
N LYS A 60 7.55 -12.10 5.67
CA LYS A 60 8.34 -12.73 4.60
C LYS A 60 7.97 -12.17 3.22
N THR A 61 6.76 -11.65 3.08
CA THR A 61 6.16 -11.14 1.84
C THR A 61 6.41 -9.65 1.61
N TYR A 62 7.45 -9.09 2.25
CA TYR A 62 7.87 -7.70 2.10
C TYR A 62 8.12 -7.37 0.64
N GLY A 63 7.48 -6.31 0.17
CA GLY A 63 7.52 -5.86 -1.22
C GLY A 63 6.54 -6.58 -2.14
N GLU A 64 6.32 -7.88 -1.98
CA GLU A 64 5.45 -8.68 -2.87
C GLU A 64 3.97 -8.41 -2.60
N GLU A 65 3.54 -8.57 -1.35
CA GLU A 65 2.13 -8.44 -0.94
C GLU A 65 1.76 -7.03 -0.44
N MET A 66 2.72 -6.10 -0.46
CA MET A 66 2.44 -4.71 -0.09
C MET A 66 1.44 -4.07 -1.05
N ASN A 67 0.54 -3.23 -0.54
CA ASN A 67 -0.37 -2.44 -1.37
C ASN A 67 0.41 -1.68 -2.46
N LEU A 68 -0.15 -1.60 -3.67
CA LEU A 68 0.49 -1.00 -4.84
C LEU A 68 1.00 0.42 -4.55
N HIS A 69 0.17 1.27 -3.94
CA HIS A 69 0.55 2.65 -3.60
C HIS A 69 1.69 2.71 -2.58
N CYS A 70 1.76 1.75 -1.65
CA CYS A 70 2.88 1.64 -0.73
C CYS A 70 4.17 1.27 -1.46
N ARG A 71 4.12 0.32 -2.42
CA ARG A 71 5.29 -0.07 -3.22
C ARG A 71 5.80 1.07 -4.07
N GLU A 72 4.91 1.76 -4.78
CA GLU A 72 5.22 2.92 -5.62
C GLU A 72 5.85 4.03 -4.77
N CYS A 73 5.26 4.37 -3.63
CA CYS A 73 5.77 5.38 -2.73
C CYS A 73 7.18 5.03 -2.19
N MET A 74 7.42 3.76 -1.89
CA MET A 74 8.69 3.29 -1.34
C MET A 74 9.73 2.97 -2.41
N GLY A 75 9.38 3.07 -3.70
CA GLY A 75 10.24 2.70 -4.82
C GLY A 75 10.58 1.21 -4.83
N ILE A 76 9.64 0.35 -4.43
CA ILE A 76 9.78 -1.11 -4.49
C ILE A 76 9.25 -1.58 -5.86
N SER A 77 10.16 -1.83 -6.78
CA SER A 77 9.86 -2.52 -8.03
C SER A 77 9.77 -4.01 -7.74
N ILE A 78 8.58 -4.60 -7.90
CA ILE A 78 8.48 -6.05 -8.12
C ILE A 78 8.74 -6.26 -9.60
N GLU A 79 9.73 -7.10 -9.94
CA GLU A 79 9.80 -7.62 -11.31
C GLU A 79 8.47 -8.34 -11.54
N GLU A 80 7.74 -7.97 -12.60
CA GLU A 80 6.61 -8.80 -13.01
C GLU A 80 7.14 -10.22 -13.18
N PRO A 81 6.39 -11.27 -12.76
CA PRO A 81 6.78 -12.62 -13.09
C PRO A 81 6.98 -12.62 -14.59
N THR A 82 8.23 -12.80 -15.04
CA THR A 82 8.56 -12.82 -16.45
C THR A 82 7.71 -13.91 -17.04
N ASN A 83 6.60 -13.53 -17.68
CA ASN A 83 5.78 -14.44 -18.44
C ASN A 83 6.76 -15.15 -19.35
N ALA A 84 6.83 -16.47 -19.20
CA ALA A 84 7.17 -17.31 -20.32
C ALA A 84 6.29 -16.85 -21.49
N GLY A 85 6.84 -15.99 -22.36
CA GLY A 85 6.32 -15.74 -23.70
C GLY A 85 5.29 -14.63 -23.92
N LEU A 86 5.28 -13.49 -23.23
CA LEU A 86 4.61 -12.30 -23.80
C LEU A 86 5.45 -11.03 -23.66
N LYS A 87 6.14 -10.66 -24.74
CA LYS A 87 6.79 -9.36 -24.90
C LYS A 87 5.70 -8.29 -25.10
N VAL A 88 5.42 -7.49 -24.08
CA VAL A 88 4.76 -6.21 -24.30
C VAL A 88 5.85 -5.19 -24.62
N SER A 89 5.98 -4.88 -25.91
CA SER A 89 6.80 -3.78 -26.42
C SER A 89 6.18 -2.47 -25.93
N MET A 90 6.75 -1.86 -24.90
CA MET A 90 6.48 -0.45 -24.60
C MET A 90 7.22 0.38 -25.65
N ASN A 91 6.49 0.81 -26.69
CA ASN A 91 6.97 1.80 -27.63
C ASN A 91 7.08 3.13 -26.89
N ASN A 92 8.32 3.55 -26.61
CA ASN A 92 8.64 4.94 -26.36
C ASN A 92 8.34 5.74 -27.63
N SER A 93 7.18 6.40 -27.66
CA SER A 93 6.95 7.51 -28.57
C SER A 93 7.11 8.80 -27.77
N ASN A 94 8.26 9.44 -28.00
CA ASN A 94 8.53 10.83 -27.63
C ASN A 94 7.42 11.76 -28.14
N ILE A 95 7.00 12.71 -27.30
CA ILE A 95 6.82 14.16 -27.54
C ILE A 95 6.09 14.76 -26.34
#